data_AF-A0AAN5D566-F1
#
_entry.id   AF-A0AAN5D566-F1
#
_cell.length_a   1.000
_cell.length_b   1.000
_cell.length_c   1.000
_cell.angle_alpha   90.00
_cell.angle_beta   90.00
_cell.angle_gamma   90.00
#
_symmetry.space_group_name_H-M   'P 1'
#
loop_
_entity.id
_entity.type
_entity.pdbx_description
1 polymer ?
#
loop_
_entity_poly.entity_id
_entity_poly.type
_entity_poly.pdbx_seq_one_letter_code
_entity_poly.pdbx_strand_id
1 'polypeptide(L)'
;MRPSLLHLLLSFAPIYNALRFGTFEVTPFVMLKRECWDPTRSQNKSECSENNRYEGRCIDLMHLIAKEMDANYTVQIMNQPWEKKVDDLESSRVDAIVASLIADQERAALVDFSQPFHTSGISMIALKSRRPIKRRLLNPHSSVTWGVLIVLETLGATGCYVLYIYLTGGQRTQRCLIFLLCLLVWIGCSFALVSSTLHHAYEAHSFNTKHEVKLFSRREWGRKSLAAVHNHL
;
A
#
# COMPACT_ATOMS: atom_id res chain seq x y z
N MET A 1 0.87 29.17 -25.39
CA MET A 1 0.35 29.10 -26.77
C MET A 1 -1.03 29.72 -26.79
N ARG A 2 -1.29 30.72 -27.62
CA ARG A 2 -2.65 31.31 -27.75
C ARG A 2 -3.52 30.30 -28.50
N PRO A 3 -4.67 29.84 -27.97
CA PRO A 3 -5.56 28.98 -28.72
C PRO A 3 -6.02 29.74 -29.97
N SER A 4 -5.94 29.08 -31.13
CA SER A 4 -6.40 29.66 -32.39
C SER A 4 -7.91 29.90 -32.34
N LEU A 5 -8.39 30.91 -33.07
CA LEU A 5 -9.82 31.28 -33.13
C LEU A 5 -10.71 30.10 -33.57
N LEU A 6 -10.12 29.16 -34.33
CA LEU A 6 -10.71 27.90 -34.76
C LEU A 6 -10.97 26.94 -33.58
N HIS A 7 -10.07 26.88 -32.60
CA HIS A 7 -10.25 26.13 -31.34
C HIS A 7 -11.41 26.68 -30.51
N LEU A 8 -11.60 28.01 -30.52
CA LEU A 8 -12.69 28.69 -29.83
C LEU A 8 -14.04 28.47 -30.54
N LEU A 9 -14.04 28.43 -31.88
CA LEU A 9 -15.27 28.15 -32.66
C LEU A 9 -15.71 26.68 -32.53
N LEU A 10 -14.76 25.74 -32.46
CA LEU A 10 -15.06 24.33 -32.23
C LEU A 10 -15.58 24.07 -30.81
N SER A 11 -15.19 24.86 -29.79
CA SER A 11 -15.74 24.70 -28.44
C SER A 11 -17.20 25.12 -28.30
N PHE A 12 -17.76 25.86 -29.28
CA PHE A 12 -19.16 26.31 -29.28
C PHE A 12 -20.04 25.56 -30.29
N ALA A 13 -19.51 24.60 -31.04
CA ALA A 13 -20.31 23.77 -31.94
C ALA A 13 -20.85 22.56 -31.16
N PRO A 14 -22.18 22.41 -31.01
CA PRO A 14 -22.73 21.19 -30.43
C PRO A 14 -22.34 19.99 -31.30
N ILE A 15 -21.78 18.95 -30.67
CA ILE A 15 -21.37 17.74 -31.37
C ILE A 15 -22.64 16.97 -31.73
N TYR A 16 -23.09 17.09 -32.98
CA TYR A 16 -24.30 16.40 -33.46
C TYR A 16 -24.12 14.87 -33.59
N ASN A 17 -22.89 14.37 -33.59
CA ASN A 17 -22.59 12.95 -33.75
C ASN A 17 -22.37 12.27 -32.39
N ALA A 18 -22.84 11.03 -32.26
CA ALA A 18 -22.56 10.23 -31.07
C ALA A 18 -21.07 9.90 -30.99
N LEU A 19 -20.45 10.18 -29.85
CA LEU A 19 -19.05 9.92 -29.58
C LEU A 19 -18.79 8.42 -29.41
N ARG A 20 -17.79 7.89 -30.10
CA ARG A 20 -17.47 6.46 -30.08
C ARG A 20 -16.25 6.24 -29.22
N PHE A 21 -16.47 5.73 -28.01
CA PHE A 21 -15.38 5.38 -27.13
C PHE A 21 -14.95 3.94 -27.31
N GLY A 22 -13.64 3.73 -27.43
CA GLY A 22 -13.01 2.44 -27.33
C GLY A 22 -12.57 2.14 -25.89
N THR A 23 -12.78 0.91 -25.42
CA THR A 23 -12.25 0.45 -24.13
C THR A 23 -11.95 -1.05 -24.16
N PHE A 24 -11.37 -1.61 -23.10
CA PHE A 24 -11.13 -3.06 -22.99
C PHE A 24 -11.43 -3.54 -21.58
N GLU A 25 -11.86 -4.80 -21.47
CA GLU A 25 -12.37 -5.36 -20.22
C GLU A 25 -11.23 -5.63 -19.22
N VAL A 26 -11.25 -4.91 -18.10
CA VAL A 26 -10.28 -5.03 -17.01
C VAL A 26 -10.95 -4.68 -15.70
N THR A 27 -10.92 -5.61 -14.74
CA THR A 27 -11.40 -5.34 -13.37
C THR A 27 -10.39 -4.45 -12.62
N PRO A 28 -10.83 -3.40 -11.90
CA PRO A 28 -12.20 -2.90 -11.68
C PRO A 28 -12.61 -1.71 -12.58
N PHE A 29 -11.94 -1.50 -13.71
CA PHE A 29 -12.09 -0.30 -14.53
C PHE A 29 -13.22 -0.38 -15.55
N VAL A 30 -13.38 -1.52 -16.22
CA VAL A 30 -14.48 -1.84 -17.14
C VAL A 30 -14.82 -3.31 -16.98
N MET A 31 -16.07 -3.57 -16.63
CA MET A 31 -16.60 -4.89 -16.32
C MET A 31 -17.99 -5.02 -16.93
N LEU A 32 -18.34 -6.23 -17.35
CA LEU A 32 -19.73 -6.54 -17.65
C LEU A 32 -20.52 -6.65 -16.34
N LYS A 33 -21.69 -6.00 -16.26
CA LYS A 33 -22.62 -6.20 -15.14
C LYS A 33 -22.97 -7.68 -15.04
N ARG A 34 -23.05 -8.20 -13.81
CA ARG A 34 -23.33 -9.63 -13.58
C ARG A 34 -24.66 -10.11 -14.12
N GLU A 35 -25.66 -9.25 -14.07
CA GLU A 35 -27.00 -9.52 -14.61
C GLU A 35 -27.00 -9.68 -16.14
N CYS A 36 -25.95 -9.19 -16.80
CA CYS A 36 -25.78 -9.24 -18.24
C CYS A 36 -24.85 -10.36 -18.70
N TRP A 37 -24.30 -11.16 -17.77
CA TRP A 37 -23.49 -12.33 -18.10
C TRP A 37 -24.34 -13.47 -18.68
N ASP A 38 -25.56 -13.67 -18.17
CA ASP A 38 -26.48 -14.70 -18.64
C ASP A 38 -27.78 -14.07 -19.19
N PRO A 39 -27.98 -14.07 -20.53
CA PRO A 39 -29.15 -13.46 -21.16
C PRO A 39 -30.47 -14.17 -20.81
N THR A 40 -30.43 -15.39 -20.25
CA THR A 40 -31.63 -16.13 -19.83
C THR A 40 -32.08 -15.78 -18.40
N ARG A 41 -31.18 -15.22 -17.59
CA ARG A 41 -31.42 -14.86 -16.18
C ARG A 41 -31.68 -13.37 -15.96
N SER A 42 -31.41 -12.55 -16.97
CA SER A 42 -31.66 -11.10 -16.91
C SER A 42 -33.15 -10.81 -16.77
N GLN A 43 -33.57 -10.38 -15.58
CA GLN A 43 -34.97 -9.99 -15.34
C GLN A 43 -35.33 -8.68 -16.06
N ASN A 44 -34.33 -7.86 -16.44
CA ASN A 44 -34.49 -6.56 -17.09
C ASN A 44 -33.66 -6.47 -18.38
N LYS A 45 -34.25 -6.90 -19.51
CA LYS A 45 -33.61 -6.84 -20.84
C LYS A 45 -33.12 -5.44 -21.24
N SER A 46 -33.75 -4.39 -20.73
CA SER A 46 -33.37 -2.98 -20.97
C SER A 46 -32.05 -2.58 -20.30
N GLU A 47 -31.70 -3.19 -19.16
CA GLU A 47 -30.48 -2.90 -18.40
C GLU A 47 -29.23 -3.41 -19.12
N CYS A 48 -29.36 -4.52 -19.84
CA CYS A 48 -28.27 -5.14 -20.60
C CYS A 48 -28.20 -4.67 -22.06
N SER A 49 -28.90 -3.58 -22.40
CA SER A 49 -28.86 -2.99 -23.73
C SER A 49 -27.73 -1.95 -23.84
N GLU A 50 -27.05 -1.94 -24.99
CA GLU A 50 -26.07 -0.91 -25.38
C GLU A 50 -24.97 -0.67 -24.34
N ASN A 51 -24.85 0.56 -23.83
CA ASN A 51 -23.80 0.97 -22.90
C ASN A 51 -24.07 0.51 -21.46
N ASN A 52 -25.34 0.31 -21.08
CA ASN A 52 -25.75 0.05 -19.69
C ASN A 52 -25.34 -1.32 -19.17
N ARG A 53 -24.93 -2.23 -20.06
CA ARG A 53 -24.41 -3.55 -19.73
C ARG A 53 -23.03 -3.52 -19.06
N TYR A 54 -22.31 -2.40 -19.17
CA TYR A 54 -20.97 -2.25 -18.61
C TYR A 54 -20.99 -1.35 -17.38
N GLU A 55 -20.14 -1.67 -16.43
CA GLU A 55 -19.92 -0.89 -15.22
C GLU A 55 -18.42 -0.75 -14.95
N GLY A 56 -18.04 0.29 -14.21
CA GLY A 56 -16.67 0.51 -13.78
C GLY A 56 -16.21 1.95 -13.97
N ARG A 57 -15.07 2.26 -13.37
CA ARG A 57 -14.57 3.65 -13.26
C ARG A 57 -14.34 4.33 -14.62
N CYS A 58 -13.94 3.58 -15.65
CA CYS A 58 -13.77 4.15 -16.98
C CYS A 58 -15.10 4.38 -17.68
N ILE A 59 -16.13 3.56 -17.42
CA ILE A 59 -17.50 3.77 -17.92
C ILE A 59 -18.08 5.06 -17.35
N ASP A 60 -17.93 5.26 -16.04
CA ASP A 60 -18.38 6.49 -15.36
C ASP A 60 -17.66 7.73 -15.90
N LEU A 61 -16.35 7.61 -16.16
CA LEU A 61 -15.58 8.69 -16.76
C LEU A 61 -16.06 9.05 -18.18
N MET A 62 -16.32 8.06 -19.02
CA MET A 62 -16.88 8.28 -20.37
C MET A 62 -18.25 8.95 -20.31
N HIS A 63 -19.10 8.53 -19.37
CA HIS A 63 -20.41 9.15 -19.15
C HIS A 63 -20.27 10.62 -18.74
N LEU A 64 -19.35 10.95 -17.84
CA LEU A 64 -19.09 12.34 -17.43
C LEU A 64 -18.53 13.19 -18.56
N ILE A 65 -17.62 12.65 -19.37
CA ILE A 65 -17.08 13.35 -20.54
C ILE A 65 -18.18 13.63 -21.57
N ALA A 66 -19.00 12.63 -21.87
CA ALA A 66 -20.12 12.79 -22.82
C ALA A 66 -21.14 13.82 -22.33
N LYS A 67 -21.44 13.82 -21.02
CA LYS A 67 -22.32 14.79 -20.38
C LYS A 67 -21.78 16.22 -20.45
N GLU A 68 -20.47 16.41 -20.24
CA GLU A 68 -19.84 17.73 -20.32
C GLU A 68 -19.86 18.29 -21.75
N MET A 69 -19.80 17.42 -22.76
CA MET A 69 -19.83 17.80 -24.18
C MET A 69 -21.24 17.83 -24.78
N ASP A 70 -22.29 17.60 -23.98
CA ASP A 70 -23.69 17.51 -24.40
C ASP A 70 -23.88 16.57 -25.61
N ALA A 71 -23.18 15.43 -25.60
CA ALA A 71 -23.14 14.47 -26.69
C ALA A 71 -23.59 13.08 -26.23
N ASN A 72 -24.30 12.37 -27.11
CA ASN A 72 -24.52 10.94 -26.93
C ASN A 72 -23.20 10.19 -27.13
N TYR A 73 -23.06 9.01 -26.50
CA TYR A 73 -21.87 8.19 -26.67
C TYR A 73 -22.20 6.71 -26.86
N THR A 74 -21.26 5.97 -27.42
CA THR A 74 -21.31 4.51 -27.59
C THR A 74 -20.01 3.90 -27.11
N VAL A 75 -20.08 2.76 -26.43
CA VAL A 75 -18.91 2.04 -25.92
C VAL A 75 -18.62 0.83 -26.78
N GLN A 76 -17.41 0.74 -27.31
CA GLN A 76 -16.91 -0.41 -28.07
C GLN A 76 -15.82 -1.14 -27.27
N ILE A 77 -16.01 -2.44 -27.06
CA ILE A 77 -15.02 -3.29 -26.39
C ILE A 77 -13.99 -3.80 -27.42
N MET A 78 -12.75 -3.38 -27.25
CA MET A 78 -11.60 -3.71 -28.08
C MET A 78 -10.66 -4.63 -27.32
N ASN A 79 -11.01 -5.92 -27.24
CA ASN A 79 -10.13 -6.96 -26.67
C ASN A 79 -9.04 -7.40 -27.67
N GLN A 80 -8.50 -6.44 -28.43
CA GLN A 80 -7.49 -6.64 -29.47
C GLN A 80 -6.12 -6.16 -28.97
N PRO A 81 -5.01 -6.54 -29.64
CA PRO A 81 -3.67 -5.99 -29.34
C PRO A 81 -3.61 -4.47 -29.50
N TRP A 82 -2.60 -3.85 -28.90
CA TRP A 82 -2.41 -2.39 -28.92
C TRP A 82 -2.40 -1.79 -30.32
N GLU A 83 -1.66 -2.40 -31.25
CA GLU A 83 -1.52 -1.94 -32.64
C GLU A 83 -2.90 -1.74 -33.30
N LYS A 84 -3.79 -2.73 -33.19
CA LYS A 84 -5.15 -2.63 -33.76
C LYS A 84 -5.99 -1.53 -33.13
N LYS A 85 -5.77 -1.20 -31.84
CA LYS A 85 -6.47 -0.08 -31.18
C LYS A 85 -6.00 1.26 -31.73
N VAL A 86 -4.72 1.37 -32.06
CA VAL A 86 -4.17 2.55 -32.72
C VAL A 86 -4.74 2.65 -34.14
N ASP A 87 -4.83 1.54 -34.86
CA ASP A 87 -5.47 1.52 -36.18
C ASP A 87 -6.95 1.93 -36.12
N ASP A 88 -7.69 1.51 -35.08
CA ASP A 88 -9.09 1.90 -34.85
C ASP A 88 -9.23 3.41 -34.59
N LEU A 89 -8.25 4.03 -33.93
CA LEU A 89 -8.17 5.48 -33.75
C LEU A 89 -7.83 6.19 -35.07
N GLU A 90 -6.80 5.76 -35.77
CA GLU A 90 -6.34 6.38 -37.03
C GLU A 90 -7.42 6.31 -38.11
N SER A 91 -8.10 5.16 -38.21
CA SER A 91 -9.21 4.96 -39.14
C SER A 91 -10.53 5.60 -38.71
N SER A 92 -10.54 6.34 -37.59
CA SER A 92 -11.73 7.02 -37.05
C SER A 92 -12.91 6.06 -36.80
N ARG A 93 -12.63 4.79 -36.45
CA ARG A 93 -13.65 3.83 -35.99
C ARG A 93 -14.07 4.12 -34.56
N VAL A 94 -13.12 4.60 -33.76
CA VAL A 94 -13.33 5.16 -32.42
C VAL A 94 -12.74 6.56 -32.37
N ASP A 95 -13.37 7.44 -31.60
CA ASP A 95 -12.97 8.84 -31.48
C ASP A 95 -12.01 9.05 -30.30
N ALA A 96 -12.11 8.21 -29.26
CA ALA A 96 -11.22 8.24 -28.11
C ALA A 96 -11.15 6.87 -27.42
N ILE A 97 -10.04 6.57 -26.75
CA ILE A 97 -9.87 5.36 -25.93
C ILE A 97 -9.79 5.73 -24.46
N VAL A 98 -10.67 5.14 -23.64
CA VAL A 98 -10.67 5.34 -22.18
C VAL A 98 -10.52 3.99 -21.50
N ALA A 99 -9.34 3.73 -20.94
CA ALA A 99 -9.03 2.46 -20.29
C ALA A 99 -7.89 2.60 -19.28
N SER A 100 -7.65 1.53 -18.51
CA SER A 100 -6.47 1.41 -17.63
C SER A 100 -5.22 1.10 -18.47
N LEU A 101 -4.68 2.12 -19.13
CA LEU A 101 -3.48 2.03 -19.94
C LEU A 101 -2.35 2.85 -19.31
N ILE A 102 -1.14 2.29 -19.34
CA ILE A 102 0.07 3.02 -18.95
C ILE A 102 0.54 3.84 -20.15
N ALA A 103 0.65 5.15 -19.96
CA ALA A 103 1.29 6.05 -20.90
C ALA A 103 2.80 5.79 -20.88
N ASP A 104 3.31 5.30 -22.00
CA ASP A 104 4.73 4.98 -22.19
C ASP A 104 5.26 5.76 -23.40
N GLN A 105 6.56 5.99 -23.48
CA GLN A 105 7.16 6.83 -24.51
C GLN A 105 6.95 6.25 -25.92
N GLU A 106 7.07 4.93 -26.09
CA GLU A 106 6.82 4.27 -27.38
C GLU A 106 5.37 4.44 -27.84
N ARG A 107 4.42 4.44 -26.89
CA ARG A 107 2.99 4.63 -27.19
C ARG A 107 2.66 6.10 -27.46
N ALA A 108 3.27 7.01 -26.72
CA ALA A 108 3.08 8.45 -26.90
C ALA A 108 3.65 8.97 -28.23
N ALA A 109 4.52 8.20 -28.88
CA ALA A 109 4.97 8.50 -30.24
C ALA A 109 3.89 8.25 -31.31
N LEU A 110 2.89 7.40 -31.02
CA LEU A 110 1.83 7.02 -31.96
C LEU A 110 0.49 7.73 -31.68
N VAL A 111 0.21 8.05 -30.41
CA VAL A 111 -1.04 8.69 -30.00
C VAL A 111 -0.82 9.73 -28.91
N ASP A 112 -1.70 10.73 -28.86
CA ASP A 112 -1.69 11.73 -27.81
C ASP A 112 -2.41 11.22 -26.55
N PHE A 113 -1.73 11.33 -25.40
CA PHE A 113 -2.30 11.00 -24.09
C PHE A 113 -2.81 12.25 -23.37
N SER A 114 -3.91 12.08 -22.64
CA SER A 114 -4.39 13.09 -21.69
C SER A 114 -3.54 13.10 -20.41
N GLN A 115 -3.84 14.05 -19.52
CA GLN A 115 -3.28 14.01 -18.16
C GLN A 115 -3.75 12.73 -17.45
N PRO A 116 -2.88 12.05 -16.68
CA PRO A 116 -3.22 10.80 -16.04
C PRO A 116 -4.36 10.99 -15.03
N PHE A 117 -5.50 10.34 -15.26
CA PHE A 117 -6.67 10.39 -14.37
C PHE A 117 -6.57 9.44 -13.17
N HIS A 118 -5.59 8.52 -13.19
CA HIS A 118 -5.35 7.55 -12.13
C HIS A 118 -3.86 7.26 -11.95
N THR A 119 -3.38 7.33 -10.71
CA THR A 119 -2.01 6.96 -10.35
C THR A 119 -2.01 5.59 -9.68
N SER A 120 -1.52 4.57 -10.39
CA SER A 120 -1.29 3.23 -9.84
C SER A 120 0.20 2.94 -9.72
N GLY A 121 0.59 2.30 -8.61
CA GLY A 121 1.92 1.69 -8.45
C GLY A 121 1.91 0.19 -8.77
N ILE A 122 3.09 -0.37 -9.02
CA ILE A 122 3.27 -1.82 -9.17
C ILE A 122 3.27 -2.45 -7.78
N SER A 123 2.48 -3.51 -7.58
CA SER A 123 2.46 -4.27 -6.33
C SER A 123 2.48 -5.78 -6.61
N MET A 124 3.14 -6.54 -5.74
CA MET A 124 3.22 -8.00 -5.86
C MET A 124 2.21 -8.64 -4.91
N ILE A 125 1.37 -9.51 -5.45
CA ILE A 125 0.42 -10.31 -4.68
C ILE A 125 1.11 -11.65 -4.35
N ALA A 126 1.15 -11.98 -3.06
CA ALA A 126 1.65 -13.26 -2.57
C ALA A 126 0.61 -13.89 -1.64
N LEU A 127 0.53 -15.23 -1.64
CA LEU A 127 -0.33 -15.95 -0.73
C LEU A 127 0.04 -15.62 0.72
N LYS A 128 -0.99 -15.42 1.54
CA LYS A 128 -0.79 -15.16 2.96
C LYS A 128 -0.11 -16.36 3.61
N SER A 129 1.09 -16.15 4.15
CA SER A 129 1.77 -17.19 4.93
C SER A 129 0.92 -17.54 6.17
N ARG A 130 0.72 -18.85 6.39
CA ARG A 130 0.06 -19.37 7.60
C ARG A 130 0.99 -19.36 8.82
N ARG A 131 2.28 -19.04 8.65
CA ARG A 131 3.23 -19.03 9.77
C ARG A 131 2.88 -17.89 10.73
N PRO A 132 2.83 -18.14 12.05
CA PRO A 132 2.61 -17.10 13.02
C PRO A 132 3.72 -16.07 12.89
N ILE A 133 3.35 -14.80 12.89
CA ILE A 133 4.30 -13.71 12.86
C ILE A 133 5.00 -13.71 14.20
N LYS A 134 6.31 -13.95 14.19
CA LYS A 134 7.13 -13.95 15.40
C LYS A 134 7.10 -12.53 15.99
N ARG A 135 6.35 -12.34 17.08
CA ARG A 135 6.44 -11.12 17.89
C ARG A 135 7.86 -11.04 18.44
N ARG A 136 8.51 -9.89 18.30
CA ARG A 136 9.82 -9.69 18.96
C ARG A 136 9.53 -9.36 20.42
N LEU A 137 9.76 -10.30 21.33
CA LEU A 137 9.51 -10.10 22.75
C LEU A 137 10.50 -9.07 23.34
N LEU A 138 11.76 -9.16 22.93
CA LEU A 138 12.88 -8.25 23.24
C LEU A 138 13.73 -8.16 21.96
N ASN A 139 14.36 -7.03 21.68
CA ASN A 139 15.09 -6.76 20.43
C ASN A 139 16.36 -5.94 20.78
N PRO A 140 17.53 -5.96 20.11
CA PRO A 140 18.03 -6.68 18.92
C PRO A 140 19.26 -7.60 19.18
N HIS A 141 19.66 -7.84 20.42
CA HIS A 141 20.80 -8.68 20.76
C HIS A 141 20.43 -10.17 20.90
N SER A 142 21.38 -11.05 20.57
CA SER A 142 21.28 -12.50 20.78
C SER A 142 20.99 -12.80 22.26
N SER A 143 20.26 -13.88 22.56
CA SER A 143 20.02 -14.35 23.95
C SER A 143 21.32 -14.48 24.76
N VAL A 144 22.43 -14.73 24.07
CA VAL A 144 23.78 -14.79 24.61
C VAL A 144 24.22 -13.48 25.25
N THR A 145 23.85 -12.32 24.69
CA THR A 145 24.28 -11.01 25.20
C THR A 145 23.68 -10.71 26.58
N TRP A 146 22.43 -11.11 26.81
CA TRP A 146 21.80 -11.03 28.13
C TRP A 146 22.53 -11.89 29.17
N GLY A 147 22.92 -13.10 28.78
CA GLY A 147 23.72 -13.99 29.63
C GLY A 147 25.05 -13.36 30.01
N VAL A 148 25.78 -12.79 29.04
CA VAL A 148 27.07 -12.12 29.27
C VAL A 148 26.94 -10.92 30.23
N LEU A 149 25.88 -10.11 30.08
CA LEU A 149 25.61 -8.98 30.97
C LEU A 149 25.39 -9.42 32.42
N ILE A 150 24.58 -10.45 32.65
CA ILE A 150 24.33 -10.98 34.00
C ILE A 150 25.61 -11.57 34.62
N VAL A 151 26.44 -12.24 33.81
CA VAL A 151 27.71 -12.79 34.29
C VAL A 151 28.69 -11.68 34.68
N LEU A 152 28.81 -10.61 33.89
CA LEU A 152 29.65 -9.45 34.23
C LEU A 152 29.21 -8.78 35.54
N GLU A 153 27.91 -8.62 35.76
CA GLU A 153 27.38 -8.04 37.00
C GLU A 153 27.66 -8.93 38.23
N THR A 154 27.51 -10.25 38.11
CA THR A 154 27.79 -11.16 39.23
C THR A 154 29.29 -11.20 39.56
N LEU A 155 30.17 -11.10 38.56
CA LEU A 155 31.62 -10.97 38.76
C LEU A 155 32.01 -9.63 39.41
N GLY A 156 31.37 -8.53 39.02
CA GLY A 156 31.58 -7.22 39.65
C GLY A 156 31.19 -7.19 41.12
N ALA A 157 30.03 -7.75 41.46
CA ALA A 157 29.53 -7.82 42.83
C ALA A 157 30.41 -8.72 43.72
N THR A 158 30.83 -9.88 43.21
CA THR A 158 31.73 -10.79 43.93
C THR A 158 33.12 -10.18 44.14
N GLY A 159 33.65 -9.46 43.15
CA GLY A 159 34.90 -8.70 43.29
C GLY A 159 34.84 -7.64 44.39
N CYS A 160 33.74 -6.87 44.46
CA CYS A 160 33.53 -5.88 45.52
C CYS A 160 33.44 -6.52 46.91
N TYR A 161 32.78 -7.68 47.02
CA TYR A 161 32.65 -8.44 48.26
C TYR A 161 33.99 -8.99 48.76
N VAL A 162 34.80 -9.57 47.87
CA VAL A 162 36.14 -10.09 48.21
C VAL A 162 37.08 -8.95 48.63
N LEU A 163 37.04 -7.82 47.93
CA LEU A 163 37.82 -6.63 48.30
C LEU A 163 37.43 -6.09 49.68
N TYR A 164 36.13 -6.09 50.00
CA TYR A 164 35.63 -5.73 51.34
C TYR A 164 36.21 -6.62 52.44
N ILE A 165 36.24 -7.95 52.22
CA ILE A 165 36.85 -8.90 53.18
C ILE A 165 38.35 -8.65 53.31
N TYR A 166 39.07 -8.41 52.21
CA TYR A 166 40.52 -8.22 52.25
C TYR A 166 40.93 -6.93 52.98
N LEU A 167 40.12 -5.88 52.89
CA LEU A 167 40.36 -4.60 53.57
C LEU A 167 40.04 -4.61 55.08
N THR A 168 39.66 -5.76 55.66
CA THR A 168 39.35 -5.91 57.09
C THR A 168 40.56 -5.73 58.05
N GLY A 169 41.77 -5.48 57.52
CA GLY A 169 42.98 -5.18 58.28
C GLY A 169 43.38 -3.69 58.47
N GLY A 170 42.85 -2.72 57.70
CA GLY A 170 43.29 -1.30 57.70
C GLY A 170 42.54 -0.28 58.61
N GLN A 171 42.73 1.03 58.46
CA GLN A 171 42.00 2.07 59.25
C GLN A 171 40.50 2.19 58.89
N ARG A 172 39.61 2.33 59.88
CA ARG A 172 38.13 2.28 59.74
C ARG A 172 37.54 3.29 58.74
N THR A 173 38.05 4.52 58.69
CA THR A 173 37.52 5.60 57.83
C THR A 173 37.78 5.36 56.34
N GLN A 174 38.98 4.88 55.98
CA GLN A 174 39.35 4.57 54.59
C GLN A 174 38.57 3.37 54.04
N ARG A 175 38.27 2.37 54.89
CA ARG A 175 37.44 1.20 54.51
C ARG A 175 36.03 1.59 54.10
N CYS A 176 35.37 2.41 54.92
CA CYS A 176 34.03 2.89 54.61
C CYS A 176 34.01 3.67 53.30
N LEU A 177 35.02 4.50 53.05
CA LEU A 177 35.11 5.32 51.84
C LEU A 177 35.28 4.47 50.57
N ILE A 178 36.15 3.45 50.60
CA ILE A 178 36.37 2.55 49.45
C ILE A 178 35.12 1.69 49.17
N PHE A 179 34.50 1.13 50.21
CA PHE A 179 33.29 0.32 50.05
C PHE A 179 32.14 1.14 49.48
N LEU A 180 31.95 2.37 49.96
CA LEU A 180 30.88 3.27 49.53
C LEU A 180 31.09 3.71 48.07
N LEU A 181 32.34 3.92 47.64
CA LEU A 181 32.68 4.19 46.24
C LEU A 181 32.40 2.98 45.33
N CYS A 182 32.82 1.77 45.70
CA CYS A 182 32.53 0.55 44.93
C CYS A 182 31.03 0.28 44.81
N LEU A 183 30.28 0.50 45.89
CA LEU A 183 28.85 0.29 45.93
C LEU A 183 28.09 1.33 45.08
N LEU A 184 28.55 2.59 45.05
CA LEU A 184 28.02 3.62 44.15
C LEU A 184 28.27 3.29 42.68
N VAL A 185 29.46 2.81 42.33
CA VAL A 185 29.78 2.39 40.95
C VAL A 185 28.91 1.21 40.52
N TRP A 186 28.72 0.21 41.40
CA TRP A 186 27.87 -0.94 41.13
C TRP A 186 26.40 -0.54 40.92
N ILE A 187 25.86 0.34 41.78
CA ILE A 187 24.51 0.89 41.61
C ILE A 187 24.39 1.65 40.27
N GLY A 188 25.40 2.41 39.90
CA GLY A 188 25.45 3.13 38.62
C GLY A 188 25.37 2.19 37.41
N CYS A 189 26.17 1.11 37.39
CA CYS A 189 26.14 0.10 36.33
C CYS A 189 24.79 -0.63 36.27
N SER A 190 24.25 -1.03 37.41
CA SER A 190 22.93 -1.67 37.50
C SER A 190 21.81 -0.76 36.98
N PHE A 191 21.83 0.52 37.32
CA PHE A 191 20.86 1.50 36.81
C PHE A 191 20.96 1.69 35.29
N ALA A 192 22.18 1.75 34.75
CA ALA A 192 22.41 1.84 33.31
C ALA A 192 21.89 0.60 32.56
N LEU A 193 22.09 -0.60 33.12
CA LEU A 193 21.54 -1.83 32.55
C LEU A 193 20.02 -1.84 32.56
N VAL A 194 19.39 -1.49 33.68
CA VAL A 194 17.93 -1.42 33.77
C VAL A 194 17.36 -0.37 32.81
N SER A 195 18.01 0.80 32.68
CA SER A 195 17.59 1.81 31.70
C SER A 195 17.69 1.29 30.27
N SER A 196 18.76 0.56 29.94
CA SER A 196 18.95 -0.05 28.62
C SER A 196 17.90 -1.14 28.33
N THR A 197 17.61 -2.01 29.31
CA THR A 197 16.58 -3.05 29.15
C THR A 197 15.20 -2.46 28.95
N LEU A 198 14.86 -1.41 29.70
CA LEU A 198 13.59 -0.70 29.58
C LEU A 198 13.48 0.01 28.23
N HIS A 199 14.55 0.64 27.76
CA HIS A 199 14.59 1.26 26.43
C HIS A 199 14.34 0.24 25.32
N HIS A 200 15.00 -0.92 25.38
CA HIS A 200 14.81 -2.01 24.41
C HIS A 200 13.42 -2.66 24.49
N ALA A 201 12.86 -2.81 25.70
CA ALA A 201 11.51 -3.30 25.87
C ALA A 201 10.48 -2.33 25.27
N TYR A 202 10.69 -1.03 25.46
CA TYR A 202 9.85 0.01 24.85
C TYR A 202 9.92 0.00 23.33
N GLU A 203 11.12 -0.12 22.76
CA GLU A 203 11.31 -0.24 21.31
C GLU A 203 10.68 -1.52 20.75
N ALA A 204 10.83 -2.66 21.42
CA ALA A 204 10.21 -3.92 21.03
C ALA A 204 8.68 -3.82 21.04
N HIS A 205 8.11 -3.17 22.06
CA HIS A 205 6.68 -2.89 22.14
C HIS A 205 6.19 -1.97 21.01
N SER A 206 6.93 -0.88 20.73
CA SER A 206 6.63 0.04 19.61
C SER A 206 6.70 -0.67 18.24
N PHE A 207 7.66 -1.58 18.06
CA PHE A 207 7.76 -2.37 16.84
C PHE A 207 6.59 -3.34 16.67
N ASN A 208 6.22 -4.06 17.74
CA ASN A 208 5.11 -5.01 17.72
C ASN A 208 3.77 -4.29 17.43
N THR A 209 3.51 -3.17 18.09
CA THR A 209 2.28 -2.37 17.86
C THR A 209 2.18 -1.87 16.42
N LYS A 210 3.27 -1.32 15.85
CA LYS A 210 3.30 -0.93 14.42
C LYS A 210 3.03 -2.11 13.48
N HIS A 211 3.57 -3.29 13.79
CA HIS A 211 3.33 -4.50 13.01
C HIS A 211 1.87 -4.97 13.11
N GLU A 212 1.26 -4.88 14.30
CA GLU A 212 -0.13 -5.23 14.50
C GLU A 212 -1.08 -4.30 13.74
N VAL A 213 -0.83 -2.98 13.74
CA VAL A 213 -1.60 -2.01 12.95
C VAL A 213 -1.52 -2.33 11.45
N LYS A 214 -0.31 -2.62 10.92
CA LYS A 214 -0.15 -3.04 9.51
C LYS A 214 -0.89 -4.32 9.20
N LEU A 215 -0.90 -5.29 10.12
CA LEU A 215 -1.62 -6.56 9.95
C LEU A 215 -3.13 -6.40 10.04
N PHE A 216 -3.61 -5.51 10.91
CA PHE A 216 -5.02 -5.19 11.02
C PHE A 216 -5.52 -4.54 9.72
N SER A 217 -4.82 -3.51 9.23
CA SER A 217 -5.11 -2.87 7.95
C SER A 217 -5.13 -3.86 6.78
N ARG A 218 -4.12 -4.75 6.68
CA ARG A 218 -4.11 -5.82 5.67
C ARG A 218 -5.28 -6.82 5.80
N ARG A 219 -5.67 -7.17 7.02
CA ARG A 219 -6.82 -8.07 7.28
C ARG A 219 -8.14 -7.40 6.92
N GLU A 220 -8.27 -6.11 7.18
CA GLU A 220 -9.46 -5.34 6.83
C GLU A 220 -9.57 -5.17 5.32
N TRP A 221 -8.46 -4.84 4.64
CA TRP A 221 -8.41 -4.78 3.18
C TRP A 221 -8.73 -6.14 2.54
N GLY A 222 -8.14 -7.23 3.05
CA GLY A 222 -8.43 -8.59 2.59
C GLY A 222 -9.89 -9.02 2.81
N ARG A 223 -10.53 -8.59 3.90
CA ARG A 223 -11.97 -8.81 4.12
C ARG A 223 -12.80 -8.00 3.14
N LYS A 224 -12.47 -6.73 2.91
CA LYS A 224 -13.18 -5.88 1.94
C LYS A 224 -13.02 -6.39 0.51
N SER A 225 -11.84 -6.88 0.14
CA SER A 225 -11.60 -7.48 -1.18
C SER A 225 -12.31 -8.82 -1.36
N LEU A 226 -12.33 -9.69 -0.33
CA LEU A 226 -13.08 -10.95 -0.38
C LEU A 226 -14.59 -10.72 -0.40
N ALA A 227 -15.09 -9.75 0.36
CA ALA A 227 -16.48 -9.34 0.31
C ALA A 227 -16.84 -8.80 -1.07
N ALA A 228 -15.96 -8.01 -1.69
CA ALA A 228 -16.14 -7.58 -3.08
C ALA A 228 -16.18 -8.79 -4.03
N VAL A 229 -15.21 -9.71 -3.98
CA VAL A 229 -15.16 -10.89 -4.87
C VAL A 229 -16.37 -11.81 -4.68
N HIS A 230 -16.80 -12.06 -3.44
CA HIS A 230 -17.97 -12.91 -3.16
C HIS A 230 -19.26 -12.22 -3.57
N ASN A 231 -19.33 -10.91 -3.34
CA ASN A 231 -20.38 -10.09 -3.91
C ASN A 231 -20.20 -9.90 -5.40
N HIS A 232 -19.19 -10.46 -6.09
CA HIS A 232 -18.91 -10.43 -7.53
C HIS A 232 -19.00 -11.81 -8.23
N LEU A 233 -19.23 -12.89 -7.46
CA LEU A 233 -19.65 -14.22 -7.94
C LEU A 233 -21.18 -14.36 -7.81
#